data_AF-A0AAV4HZE6-F1
#
_entry.id   AF-A0AAV4HZE6-F1
#
_cell.length_a   1.000
_cell.length_b   1.000
_cell.length_c   1.000
_cell.angle_alpha   90.00
_cell.angle_beta   90.00
_cell.angle_gamma   90.00
#
_symmetry.space_group_name_H-M   'P 1'
#
loop_
_entity.id
_entity.type
_entity.pdbx_description
1 polymer ?
#
loop_
_entity_poly.entity_id
_entity_poly.type
_entity_poly.pdbx_seq_one_letter_code
_entity_poly.pdbx_strand_id
1 'polypeptide(L)'
;MANVDERLLQQLIKRKLGCAGHIMRGSSEPLLQLSLEVKIEEKRGLGRPRRKWMDDIKEWSGSTSYGDPKRKAVNRGEWRDMVANLRTEDGTWLLLLLLLLLLLLLVVVVVVVVVVVVVVVVVVVVVVVLVVVVEKVVEVVVVVVVEVVVVVVVVVVV
;
A
#
# COMPACT_ATOMS: atom_id res chain seq x y z
N MET A 1 -22.49 -11.62 -4.88
CA MET A 1 -22.44 -13.07 -4.57
C MET A 1 -21.23 -13.48 -3.72
N ALA A 2 -20.12 -12.72 -3.71
CA ALA A 2 -18.90 -13.06 -2.93
C ALA A 2 -19.07 -13.23 -1.39
N ASN A 3 -20.03 -12.56 -0.75
CA ASN A 3 -20.17 -12.56 0.72
C ASN A 3 -20.72 -13.90 1.29
N VAL A 4 -21.51 -14.65 0.50
CA VAL A 4 -22.08 -15.93 0.97
C VAL A 4 -21.00 -17.00 1.02
N ASP A 5 -20.14 -17.06 0.01
CA ASP A 5 -19.06 -18.05 -0.09
C ASP A 5 -18.00 -17.84 1.01
N GLU A 6 -17.67 -16.60 1.33
CA GLU A 6 -16.73 -16.25 2.39
C GLU A 6 -17.25 -16.64 3.78
N ARG A 7 -18.52 -16.35 4.09
CA ARG A 7 -19.16 -16.79 5.33
C ARG A 7 -19.19 -18.31 5.46
N LEU A 8 -19.49 -19.02 4.37
CA LEU A 8 -19.50 -20.48 4.35
C LEU A 8 -18.10 -21.06 4.57
N LEU A 9 -17.09 -20.47 3.92
CA LEU A 9 -15.69 -20.83 4.10
C LEU A 9 -15.25 -20.63 5.57
N GLN A 10 -15.58 -19.48 6.17
CA GLN A 10 -15.28 -19.21 7.58
C GLN A 10 -15.97 -20.21 8.53
N GLN A 11 -17.23 -20.57 8.26
CA GLN A 11 -17.93 -21.61 9.03
C GLN A 11 -17.27 -22.98 8.89
N LEU A 12 -16.81 -23.33 7.69
CA LEU A 12 -16.12 -24.59 7.41
C LEU A 12 -14.77 -24.65 8.12
N ILE A 13 -13.96 -23.59 8.03
CA ILE A 13 -12.68 -23.45 8.75
C ILE A 13 -12.90 -23.59 10.26
N LYS A 14 -13.90 -22.89 10.81
CA LYS A 14 -14.24 -22.97 12.24
C LYS A 14 -14.60 -24.39 12.69
N ARG A 15 -15.44 -25.10 11.92
CA ARG A 15 -15.80 -26.50 12.23
C ARG A 15 -14.58 -27.42 12.15
N LYS A 16 -13.74 -27.21 11.14
CA LYS A 16 -12.54 -28.00 10.89
C LYS A 16 -11.48 -27.81 11.98
N LEU A 17 -11.25 -26.58 12.45
CA LEU A 17 -10.40 -26.28 13.60
C LEU A 17 -11.04 -26.77 14.92
N GLY A 18 -12.36 -26.66 15.07
CA GLY A 18 -13.06 -27.22 16.23
C GLY A 18 -12.83 -28.73 16.39
N CYS A 19 -12.98 -29.48 15.28
CA CYS A 19 -12.72 -30.91 15.22
C CYS A 19 -11.24 -31.23 15.50
N ALA A 20 -10.31 -30.52 14.86
CA ALA A 20 -8.88 -30.72 15.07
C ALA A 20 -8.46 -30.53 16.53
N GLY A 21 -8.88 -29.41 17.14
CA GLY A 21 -8.58 -29.16 18.54
C GLY A 21 -9.17 -30.23 19.45
N HIS A 22 -10.35 -30.78 19.13
CA HIS A 22 -10.96 -31.87 19.89
C HIS A 22 -10.12 -33.17 19.81
N ILE A 23 -9.66 -33.56 18.62
CA ILE A 23 -8.80 -34.74 18.43
C ILE A 23 -7.43 -34.55 19.10
N MET A 24 -6.78 -33.40 18.91
CA MET A 24 -5.44 -33.13 19.46
C MET A 24 -5.41 -33.06 21.00
N ARG A 25 -6.54 -32.75 21.63
CA ARG A 25 -6.71 -32.75 23.09
C ARG A 25 -6.94 -34.14 23.69
N GLY A 26 -6.98 -35.19 22.87
CA GLY A 26 -7.24 -36.56 23.32
C GLY A 26 -8.68 -36.77 23.80
N SER A 27 -9.62 -35.91 23.40
CA SER A 27 -11.05 -36.10 23.68
C SER A 27 -11.71 -37.09 22.71
N SER A 28 -10.98 -37.50 21.66
CA SER A 28 -11.37 -38.52 20.67
C SER A 28 -10.57 -39.81 20.90
N GLU A 29 -10.93 -40.88 20.19
CA GLU A 29 -10.20 -42.15 20.29
C GLU A 29 -8.68 -41.98 20.09
N PRO A 30 -7.83 -42.64 20.90
CA PRO A 30 -6.38 -42.51 20.82
C PRO A 30 -5.81 -42.92 19.45
N LEU A 31 -6.53 -43.76 18.70
CA LEU A 31 -6.19 -44.14 17.33
C LEU A 31 -6.22 -42.96 16.36
N LEU A 32 -7.15 -42.02 16.51
CA LEU A 32 -7.26 -40.84 15.65
C LEU A 32 -6.10 -39.87 15.90
N GLN A 33 -5.73 -39.69 17.16
CA GLN A 33 -4.57 -38.89 17.54
C GLN A 33 -3.28 -39.53 17.02
N LEU A 34 -3.12 -40.85 17.18
CA LEU A 34 -1.98 -41.59 16.63
C LEU A 34 -1.91 -41.48 15.10
N SER A 35 -3.04 -41.61 14.40
CA SER A 35 -3.10 -41.48 12.93
C SER A 35 -2.67 -40.10 12.43
N LEU A 36 -2.85 -39.05 13.23
CA LEU A 36 -2.37 -37.70 12.91
C LEU A 36 -0.87 -37.54 13.13
N GLU A 37 -0.30 -38.29 14.08
CA GLU A 37 1.11 -38.21 14.48
C GLU A 37 2.01 -39.13 13.65
N VAL A 38 1.45 -40.17 13.04
CA VAL A 38 2.18 -41.10 12.18
C VAL A 38 2.72 -40.38 10.94
N LYS A 39 4.04 -40.23 10.89
CA LYS A 39 4.77 -39.82 9.69
C LYS A 39 4.98 -41.03 8.79
N ILE A 40 4.13 -41.19 7.77
CA ILE A 40 4.31 -42.23 6.75
C ILE A 40 5.45 -41.80 5.81
N GLU A 41 6.63 -42.40 5.97
CA GLU A 41 7.84 -42.16 5.17
C GLU A 41 7.85 -42.91 3.82
N GLU A 42 6.69 -43.05 3.17
CA GLU A 42 6.61 -43.70 1.87
C GLU A 42 6.76 -42.71 0.71
N LYS A 43 7.35 -43.18 -0.39
CA LYS A 43 7.32 -42.50 -1.69
C LYS A 43 5.87 -42.25 -2.07
N ARG A 44 5.54 -40.98 -2.33
CA ARG A 44 4.19 -40.53 -2.64
C ARG A 44 3.68 -41.21 -3.92
N GLY A 45 2.68 -42.09 -3.78
CA GLY A 45 1.98 -42.68 -4.92
C GLY A 45 1.25 -41.63 -5.76
N LEU A 46 1.16 -41.89 -7.07
CA LEU A 46 0.36 -41.09 -8.01
C LEU A 46 -1.11 -41.07 -7.52
N GLY A 47 -1.70 -39.88 -7.43
CA GLY A 47 -3.09 -39.68 -6.98
C GLY A 47 -3.27 -39.28 -5.50
N ARG A 48 -2.23 -39.33 -4.65
CA ARG A 48 -2.36 -38.83 -3.27
C ARG A 48 -2.64 -37.32 -3.30
N PRO A 49 -3.61 -36.77 -2.53
CA PRO A 49 -3.90 -35.34 -2.47
C PRO A 49 -2.68 -34.50 -2.05
N ARG A 50 -2.42 -33.38 -2.76
CA ARG A 50 -1.27 -32.48 -2.50
C ARG A 50 -1.30 -31.86 -1.12
N ARG A 51 -2.49 -31.46 -0.68
CA ARG A 51 -2.76 -30.93 0.66
C ARG A 51 -3.40 -32.00 1.53
N LYS A 52 -2.84 -32.22 2.70
CA LYS A 52 -3.47 -33.00 3.78
C LYS A 52 -4.24 -32.04 4.69
N TRP A 53 -5.17 -32.60 5.45
CA TRP A 53 -5.87 -31.86 6.49
C TRP A 53 -4.93 -31.12 7.45
N MET A 54 -3.79 -31.73 7.78
CA MET A 54 -2.79 -31.13 8.67
C MET A 54 -1.99 -30.00 8.05
N ASP A 55 -1.90 -29.96 6.72
CA ASP A 55 -1.27 -28.84 6.03
C ASP A 55 -2.15 -27.60 6.12
N ASP A 56 -3.48 -27.76 5.99
CA ASP A 56 -4.44 -26.66 6.20
C ASP A 56 -4.36 -26.10 7.63
N ILE A 57 -4.26 -26.96 8.63
CA ILE A 57 -4.20 -26.53 10.04
C ILE A 57 -2.89 -25.79 10.33
N LYS A 58 -1.77 -26.28 9.79
CA LYS A 58 -0.46 -25.63 9.92
C LYS A 58 -0.46 -24.25 9.29
N GLU A 59 -1.04 -24.15 8.10
CA GLU A 59 -1.15 -22.89 7.37
C GLU A 59 -2.01 -21.89 8.15
N TRP A 60 -3.19 -22.31 8.62
CA TRP A 60 -4.07 -21.46 9.42
C TRP A 60 -3.51 -21.14 10.82
N SER A 61 -2.66 -21.99 11.38
CA SER A 61 -2.00 -21.72 12.67
C SER A 61 -0.71 -20.92 12.54
N GLY A 62 -0.29 -20.57 11.31
CA GLY A 62 0.99 -19.92 11.01
C GLY A 62 2.20 -20.72 11.47
N SER A 63 2.12 -22.06 11.45
CA SER A 63 3.13 -22.95 12.03
C SER A 63 3.71 -23.91 10.98
N THR A 64 5.04 -24.03 10.94
CA THR A 64 5.74 -24.94 10.00
C THR A 64 5.67 -26.41 10.47
N SER A 65 5.54 -26.63 11.78
CA SER A 65 5.53 -27.95 12.42
C SER A 65 4.17 -28.29 13.01
N TYR A 66 3.91 -29.60 13.20
CA TYR A 66 2.70 -30.10 13.88
C TYR A 66 2.74 -29.87 15.39
N GLY A 67 3.94 -29.76 15.99
CA GLY A 67 4.10 -29.61 17.44
C GLY A 67 3.49 -28.33 17.99
N ASP A 68 3.57 -27.23 17.23
CA ASP A 68 3.09 -25.91 17.65
C ASP A 68 1.56 -25.84 17.74
N PRO A 69 0.78 -26.23 16.69
CA PRO A 69 -0.68 -26.26 16.81
C PRO A 69 -1.14 -27.29 17.84
N LYS A 70 -0.44 -28.41 18.04
CA LYS A 70 -0.77 -29.38 19.10
C LYS A 70 -0.63 -28.76 20.50
N ARG A 71 0.46 -28.04 20.77
CA ARG A 71 0.66 -27.33 22.06
C ARG A 71 -0.42 -26.27 22.29
N LYS A 72 -0.69 -25.45 21.27
CA LYS A 72 -1.75 -24.44 21.32
C LYS A 72 -3.14 -25.08 21.49
N ALA A 73 -3.40 -26.25 20.90
CA ALA A 73 -4.67 -26.96 21.03
C ALA A 73 -4.93 -27.45 22.47
N VAL A 74 -3.86 -27.84 23.18
CA VAL A 74 -3.96 -28.24 24.60
C VAL A 74 -4.40 -27.05 25.46
N ASN A 75 -3.89 -25.85 25.19
CA ASN A 75 -4.34 -24.63 25.85
C ASN A 75 -5.61 -24.07 25.18
N ARG A 76 -6.78 -24.25 25.82
CA ARG A 76 -8.07 -23.80 25.27
C ARG A 76 -8.13 -22.30 24.97
N GLY A 77 -7.41 -21.48 25.74
CA GLY A 77 -7.35 -20.03 25.53
C GLY A 77 -6.60 -19.71 24.25
N GLU A 78 -5.36 -20.19 24.14
CA GLU A 78 -4.52 -19.98 22.95
C GLU A 78 -5.13 -20.55 21.67
N TRP A 79 -5.79 -21.72 21.75
CA TRP A 79 -6.52 -22.27 20.61
C TRP A 79 -7.65 -21.37 20.15
N ARG A 80 -8.43 -20.83 21.10
CA ARG A 80 -9.54 -19.94 20.81
C ARG A 80 -9.06 -18.62 20.21
N ASP A 81 -7.97 -18.08 20.73
CA ASP A 81 -7.40 -16.82 20.25
C ASP A 81 -6.79 -16.98 18.85
N MET A 82 -6.13 -18.11 18.57
CA MET A 82 -5.69 -18.47 17.21
C MET A 82 -6.87 -18.54 16.24
N VAL A 83 -7.94 -19.24 16.60
CA VAL A 83 -9.14 -19.38 15.77
C VAL A 83 -9.85 -18.03 15.57
N ALA A 84 -9.78 -17.13 16.57
CA ALA A 84 -10.34 -15.78 16.47
C ALA A 84 -9.50 -14.86 15.57
N ASN A 85 -8.18 -14.94 15.64
CA ASN A 85 -7.27 -14.10 14.86
C ASN A 85 -7.32 -14.41 13.36
N LEU A 86 -7.55 -15.67 12.98
CA LEU A 86 -7.81 -16.10 11.59
C LEU A 86 -8.99 -15.37 10.91
N ARG A 87 -9.83 -14.69 11.70
CA ARG A 87 -10.97 -13.92 11.23
C ARG A 87 -10.62 -12.49 10.81
N THR A 88 -9.36 -12.08 10.96
CA THR A 88 -8.91 -10.67 10.89
C THR A 88 -7.94 -10.40 9.74
N GLU A 89 -7.57 -11.41 8.94
CA GLU A 89 -6.60 -11.27 7.85
C GLU A 89 -7.18 -10.69 6.54
N ASP A 90 -8.36 -10.08 6.61
CA ASP A 90 -9.08 -9.56 5.45
C ASP A 90 -9.02 -8.01 5.44
N GLY A 91 -7.95 -7.43 4.90
CA GLY A 91 -7.98 -6.03 4.41
C GLY A 91 -6.88 -5.07 4.87
N THR A 92 -5.99 -5.43 5.78
CA THR A 92 -4.88 -4.55 6.20
C THR A 92 -3.95 -4.18 5.05
N TRP A 93 -3.68 -5.11 4.14
CA TRP A 93 -2.89 -4.87 2.93
C TRP A 93 -3.56 -3.86 1.98
N LEU A 94 -4.88 -3.94 1.84
CA LEU A 94 -5.64 -3.00 1.01
C LEU A 94 -5.65 -1.60 1.63
N LEU A 95 -5.75 -1.51 2.97
CA LEU A 95 -5.65 -0.25 3.69
C LEU A 95 -4.25 0.36 3.59
N LEU A 96 -3.19 -0.45 3.70
CA LEU A 96 -1.81 0.00 3.50
C LEU A 96 -1.56 0.45 2.06
N LEU A 97 -2.11 -0.26 1.07
CA LEU A 97 -2.01 0.10 -0.34
C LEU A 97 -2.80 1.38 -0.65
N LEU A 98 -3.99 1.54 -0.07
CA LEU A 98 -4.78 2.76 -0.15
C LEU A 98 -4.05 3.95 0.50
N LEU A 99 -3.44 3.75 1.67
CA LEU A 99 -2.67 4.77 2.38
C LEU A 99 -1.40 5.15 1.59
N LEU A 100 -0.70 4.17 1.01
CA LEU A 100 0.43 4.40 0.11
C LEU A 100 0.01 5.18 -1.13
N LEU A 101 -1.12 4.82 -1.76
CA LEU A 101 -1.66 5.51 -2.94
C LEU A 101 -2.08 6.94 -2.60
N LEU A 102 -2.70 7.16 -1.44
CA LEU A 102 -3.07 8.49 -0.96
C LEU A 102 -1.83 9.34 -0.66
N LEU A 103 -0.78 8.76 -0.06
CA LEU A 103 0.49 9.43 0.17
C LEU A 103 1.19 9.77 -1.15
N LEU A 104 1.21 8.85 -2.11
CA LEU A 104 1.75 9.10 -3.45
C LEU A 104 0.99 10.23 -4.16
N LEU A 105 -0.35 10.20 -4.12
CA LEU A 105 -1.19 11.27 -4.67
C LEU A 105 -0.87 12.61 -4.02
N LEU A 106 -0.73 12.65 -2.69
CA LEU A 106 -0.37 13.86 -1.95
C LEU A 106 1.00 14.40 -2.39
N VAL A 107 2.00 13.53 -2.53
CA VAL A 107 3.33 13.93 -3.04
C VAL A 107 3.23 14.51 -4.45
N VAL A 108 2.48 13.88 -5.34
CA VAL A 108 2.26 14.40 -6.71
C VAL A 108 1.61 15.78 -6.68
N VAL A 109 0.56 15.97 -5.87
CA VAL A 109 -0.10 17.27 -5.71
C VAL A 109 0.88 18.33 -5.21
N VAL A 110 1.68 18.03 -4.19
CA VAL A 110 2.70 18.95 -3.67
C VAL A 110 3.71 19.32 -4.76
N VAL A 111 4.21 18.35 -5.52
CA VAL A 111 5.15 18.60 -6.62
C VAL A 111 4.51 19.52 -7.68
N VAL A 112 3.27 19.26 -8.07
CA VAL A 112 2.54 20.10 -9.04
C VAL A 112 2.40 21.52 -8.51
N VAL A 113 2.01 21.70 -7.25
CA VAL A 113 1.89 23.02 -6.62
C VAL A 113 3.24 23.75 -6.63
N VAL A 114 4.33 23.07 -6.27
CA VAL A 114 5.68 23.65 -6.30
C VAL A 114 6.05 24.08 -7.72
N VAL A 115 5.82 23.24 -8.72
CA VAL A 115 6.09 23.57 -10.13
C VAL A 115 5.28 24.79 -10.56
N VAL A 116 3.99 24.85 -10.24
CA VAL A 116 3.14 26.00 -10.56
C VAL A 116 3.67 27.28 -9.90
N VAL A 117 4.03 27.23 -8.62
CA VAL A 117 4.62 28.38 -7.91
C VAL A 117 5.90 28.84 -8.59
N VAL A 118 6.81 27.92 -8.94
CA VAL A 118 8.06 28.25 -9.64
C VAL A 118 7.77 28.92 -10.99
N VAL A 119 6.84 28.38 -11.78
CA VAL A 119 6.46 28.99 -13.07
C VAL A 119 5.90 30.39 -12.87
N VAL A 120 5.01 30.60 -11.90
CA VAL A 120 4.45 31.92 -11.59
C VAL A 120 5.55 32.90 -11.20
N VAL A 121 6.49 32.50 -10.34
CA VAL A 121 7.62 33.34 -9.94
C VAL A 121 8.47 33.72 -11.16
N VAL A 122 8.80 32.76 -12.02
CA VAL A 122 9.57 33.03 -13.25
C VAL A 122 8.84 34.02 -14.15
N VAL A 123 7.53 33.85 -14.36
CA VAL A 123 6.72 34.76 -15.18
C VAL A 123 6.74 36.18 -14.58
N VAL A 124 6.55 36.31 -13.27
CA VAL A 124 6.59 37.61 -12.58
C VAL A 124 7.96 38.27 -12.77
N VAL A 125 9.05 37.53 -12.58
CA VAL A 125 10.41 38.04 -12.77
C VAL A 125 10.61 38.54 -14.21
N VAL A 126 10.19 37.76 -15.21
CA VAL A 126 10.28 38.15 -16.62
C VAL A 126 9.50 39.43 -16.90
N VAL A 127 8.27 39.55 -16.39
CA VAL A 127 7.45 40.76 -16.55
C VAL A 127 8.12 41.97 -15.92
N VAL A 128 8.65 41.85 -14.69
CA VAL A 128 9.35 42.94 -14.02
C VAL A 128 10.57 43.38 -14.83
N VAL A 129 11.38 42.43 -15.32
CA VAL A 129 12.55 42.74 -16.16
C VAL A 129 12.13 43.46 -17.43
N LEU A 130 11.07 43.00 -18.11
CA LEU A 130 10.57 43.66 -19.31
C LEU A 130 10.12 45.10 -19.04
N VAL A 131 9.39 45.35 -17.95
CA VAL A 131 8.95 46.70 -17.57
C VAL A 131 10.15 47.62 -17.36
N VAL A 132 11.16 47.18 -16.61
CA VAL A 132 12.38 47.97 -16.37
C VAL A 132 13.14 48.25 -17.66
N VAL A 133 13.26 47.25 -18.55
CA VAL A 133 13.91 47.44 -19.85
C VAL A 133 13.15 48.45 -20.71
N VAL A 134 11.82 48.36 -20.78
CA VAL A 134 10.99 49.30 -21.54
C VAL A 134 11.14 50.71 -20.99
N GLU A 135 11.10 50.90 -19.67
CA GLU A 135 11.29 52.22 -19.04
C GLU A 135 12.63 52.83 -19.45
N LYS A 136 13.71 52.05 -19.40
CA LYS A 136 15.06 52.52 -19.79
C LYS A 136 15.19 52.81 -21.28
N VAL A 137 14.56 52.01 -22.14
CA VAL A 137 14.53 52.28 -23.58
C VAL A 137 13.78 53.58 -23.86
N VAL A 138 12.64 53.82 -23.21
CA VAL A 138 11.88 55.07 -23.36
C VAL A 138 12.71 56.28 -22.92
N GLU A 139 13.39 56.19 -21.77
CA GLU A 139 14.29 57.25 -21.28
C GLU A 139 15.36 57.61 -22.34
N VAL A 140 16.04 56.61 -22.89
CA VAL A 140 17.05 56.81 -23.94
C VAL A 140 16.46 57.40 -25.22
N VAL A 141 15.31 56.90 -25.68
CA VAL A 141 14.64 57.40 -26.89
C VAL A 141 14.25 58.86 -26.73
N VAL A 142 13.70 59.25 -25.57
CA VAL A 142 13.33 60.65 -25.29
C VAL A 142 14.55 61.55 -25.34
N VAL A 143 15.67 61.17 -24.72
CA VAL A 143 16.92 61.95 -24.75
C VAL A 143 17.42 62.15 -26.19
N VAL A 144 17.49 61.07 -26.97
CA VAL A 144 17.96 61.13 -28.36
C VAL A 144 17.05 62.01 -29.22
N VAL A 145 15.72 61.86 -29.07
CA VAL A 145 14.75 62.69 -29.82
C VAL A 145 14.92 64.17 -29.47
N VAL A 146 15.06 64.50 -28.19
CA VAL A 146 15.27 65.89 -27.74
C VAL A 146 16.57 66.46 -28.32
N GLU A 147 17.68 65.72 -28.25
CA GLU A 147 18.96 66.16 -28.83
C GLU A 147 18.86 66.43 -30.33
N VAL A 148 18.24 65.52 -31.10
CA VAL A 148 18.03 65.68 -32.54
C VAL A 148 17.16 66.90 -32.84
N VAL A 149 16.07 67.09 -32.11
CA VAL A 149 15.17 68.24 -32.30
C VAL A 149 15.91 69.56 -32.04
N VAL A 150 16.69 69.64 -30.96
CA VAL A 150 17.49 70.84 -30.63
C VAL A 150 18.47 71.16 -31.76
N VAL A 151 19.21 70.16 -32.26
CA VAL A 151 20.15 70.34 -33.36
C VAL A 151 19.44 70.87 -34.61
N VAL A 152 18.31 70.27 -34.99
CA VAL A 152 17.54 70.71 -36.16
C VAL A 152 17.06 72.15 -36.01
N VAL A 153 16.52 72.51 -34.83
CA VAL A 153 16.03 73.88 -34.58
C VAL A 153 17.17 74.90 -34.68
N VAL A 154 18.34 74.62 -34.11
CA VAL A 154 19.51 75.52 -34.18
C VAL A 154 19.96 75.72 -35.63
N VAL A 155 20.02 74.65 -36.43
CA VAL A 155 20.43 74.73 -37.85
C VAL A 155 19.43 75.51 -38.71
N VAL A 156 18.14 75.48 -38.38
CA VAL A 156 17.10 76.20 -39.14
C VAL A 156 17.05 77.70 -38.78
N VAL A 157 17.43 78.06 -37.56
CA VAL A 157 17.32 79.45 -37.05
C VAL A 157 18.59 80.28 -37.26
N VAL A 158 19.76 79.65 -37.42
CA VAL A 158 21.06 80.30 -37.68
C VAL A 158 21.33 80.41 -39.18
#